data_AF-A0A6I7NVK4-F1
#
_entry.id   AF-A0A6I7NVK4-F1
#
_cell.length_a   1.000
_cell.length_b   1.000
_cell.length_c   1.000
_cell.angle_alpha   90.00
_cell.angle_beta   90.00
_cell.angle_gamma   90.00
#
_symmetry.space_group_name_H-M   'P 1'
#
loop_
_entity.id
_entity.type
_entity.pdbx_description
1 polymer ?
#
loop_
_entity_poly.entity_id
_entity_poly.type
_entity_poly.pdbx_seq_one_letter_code
_entity_poly.pdbx_strand_id
1 'polypeptide(L)'
;MDIRGFLKLHTTLVVFVIIVSVSSVSLLFSSSSFAGQGSSLLGVLQSGVSSVGRFFTETVDSVRQLGQLREDYDALLERVRSAEVLEQDIESLRRENERLRNVLDFSESFRYEHIPARIVGRDPQSLFATITINRGSQHGIQRDSPVVAVQEGLESLVGRVVEVGAFSSRVQPVTQPGSFVSAMISESRHQGLAAGTGSGVYGVELRHIPQSAADDIVHGATVVTSGLQSLYPQGILIGRVQGIQSHPFEPTLQLPVRPFVDLSRLEYLFVIQPEGSQI
;
A
#
# COMPACT_ATOMS: atom_id res chain seq x y z
N MET A 1 55.29 3.61 -18.05
CA MET A 1 56.51 4.28 -17.55
C MET A 1 56.22 4.64 -16.09
N ASP A 2 56.69 3.82 -15.16
CA ASP A 2 56.21 3.80 -13.77
C ASP A 2 56.71 5.00 -12.95
N ILE A 3 55.82 5.99 -12.77
CA ILE A 3 56.03 7.19 -11.94
C ILE A 3 56.44 6.82 -10.50
N ARG A 4 55.99 5.66 -10.00
CA ARG A 4 56.35 5.14 -8.66
C ARG A 4 57.80 4.68 -8.55
N GLY A 5 58.40 4.20 -9.65
CA GLY A 5 59.82 3.83 -9.70
C GLY A 5 60.72 5.06 -9.72
N PHE A 6 60.31 6.10 -10.47
CA PHE A 6 61.02 7.37 -10.55
C PHE A 6 61.02 8.13 -9.20
N LEU A 7 59.89 8.16 -8.49
CA LEU A 7 59.82 8.78 -7.16
C LEU A 7 60.71 8.06 -6.13
N LYS A 8 60.66 6.71 -6.06
CA LYS A 8 61.48 5.95 -5.10
C LYS A 8 62.98 6.11 -5.35
N LEU A 9 63.40 6.16 -6.62
CA LEU A 9 64.79 6.36 -7.01
C LEU A 9 65.30 7.76 -6.63
N HIS A 10 64.46 8.79 -6.79
CA HIS A 10 64.81 10.14 -6.35
C HIS A 10 64.88 10.27 -4.82
N THR A 11 63.97 9.63 -4.07
CA THR A 11 63.99 9.67 -2.61
C THR A 11 65.22 8.97 -2.04
N THR A 12 65.63 7.81 -2.57
CA THR A 12 66.83 7.11 -2.10
C THR A 12 68.12 7.87 -2.44
N LEU A 13 68.18 8.53 -3.60
CA LEU A 13 69.32 9.35 -4.00
C LEU A 13 69.48 10.58 -3.10
N VAL A 14 68.38 11.26 -2.76
CA VAL A 14 68.40 12.42 -1.84
C VAL A 14 68.88 12.01 -0.44
N VAL A 15 68.40 10.88 0.09
CA VAL A 15 68.84 10.37 1.41
C VAL A 15 70.32 10.00 1.40
N PHE A 16 70.81 9.39 0.33
CA PHE A 16 72.23 9.03 0.18
C PHE A 16 73.13 10.28 0.13
N VAL A 17 72.75 11.31 -0.63
CA VAL A 17 73.51 12.58 -0.71
C VAL A 17 73.56 13.28 0.65
N ILE A 18 72.49 13.22 1.44
CA ILE A 18 72.46 13.79 2.80
C ILE A 18 73.40 13.02 3.75
N ILE A 19 73.43 11.69 3.68
CA ILE A 19 74.32 10.89 4.53
C ILE A 19 75.79 11.11 4.16
N VAL A 20 76.10 11.21 2.86
CA VAL A 20 77.45 11.46 2.36
C VAL A 20 77.93 12.86 2.71
N SER A 21 77.08 13.88 2.62
CA SER A 21 77.45 15.24 3.01
C SER A 21 77.71 15.33 4.52
N VAL A 22 76.88 14.69 5.35
CA VAL A 22 77.09 14.62 6.80
C VAL A 22 78.38 13.88 7.15
N SER A 23 78.70 12.79 6.43
CA SER A 23 79.91 11.99 6.67
C SER A 23 81.19 12.71 6.21
N SER A 24 81.12 13.43 5.08
CA SER A 24 82.23 14.25 4.56
C SER A 24 82.56 15.43 5.48
N VAL A 25 81.52 16.07 6.01
CA VAL A 25 81.66 17.14 7.01
C VAL A 25 82.25 16.59 8.31
N SER A 26 81.82 15.41 8.77
CA SER A 26 82.38 14.74 9.96
C SER A 26 83.88 14.40 9.82
N LEU A 27 84.31 13.98 8.63
CA LEU A 27 85.72 13.66 8.35
C LEU A 27 86.62 14.91 8.27
N LEU A 28 86.08 16.03 7.79
CA LEU A 28 86.79 17.32 7.81
C LEU A 28 87.02 17.86 9.23
N PHE A 29 86.17 17.49 10.19
CA PHE A 29 86.33 17.87 11.60
C PHE A 29 87.30 16.97 12.38
N SER A 30 87.54 15.74 11.92
CA SER A 30 88.40 14.76 12.62
C SER A 30 89.90 15.04 12.47
N SER A 31 90.33 15.81 11.45
CA SER A 31 91.75 16.04 11.15
C SER A 31 92.37 17.30 11.76
N SER A 32 91.65 18.08 12.57
CA SER A 32 92.23 19.25 13.25
C SER A 32 91.99 19.22 14.77
N SER A 33 92.98 18.73 15.50
CA SER A 33 93.07 18.96 16.95
C SER A 33 93.61 20.36 17.21
N PHE A 34 92.74 21.33 17.46
CA PHE A 34 93.09 22.53 18.22
C PHE A 34 91.94 22.93 19.15
N ALA A 35 92.28 22.99 20.43
CA ALA A 35 91.38 23.24 21.54
C ALA A 35 90.88 24.69 21.56
N GLY A 36 89.66 24.88 22.09
CA GLY A 36 89.26 26.15 22.68
C GLY A 36 88.14 26.95 21.98
N GLN A 37 87.06 26.32 21.50
CA GLN A 37 85.74 26.97 21.29
C GLN A 37 84.66 25.96 20.85
N GLY A 38 84.37 24.97 21.70
CA GLY A 38 83.43 23.89 21.37
C GLY A 38 81.97 24.10 21.82
N SER A 39 81.69 25.11 22.64
CA SER A 39 80.35 25.29 23.25
C SER A 39 79.38 26.11 22.40
N SER A 40 79.87 26.93 21.46
CA SER A 40 79.04 27.80 20.62
C SER A 40 78.52 27.10 19.35
N LEU A 41 79.16 26.00 18.93
CA LEU A 41 78.82 25.26 17.72
C LEU A 41 77.71 24.23 17.95
N LEU A 42 77.58 23.70 19.18
CA LEU A 42 76.48 22.81 19.55
C LEU A 42 75.11 23.51 19.48
N GLY A 43 75.04 24.81 19.80
CA GLY A 43 73.79 25.58 19.77
C GLY A 43 73.21 25.77 18.36
N VAL A 44 74.07 25.87 17.34
CA VAL A 44 73.67 26.02 15.92
C VAL A 44 73.23 24.68 15.33
N LEU A 45 73.85 23.58 15.74
CA LEU A 45 73.44 22.21 15.39
C LEU A 45 72.10 21.84 16.04
N GLN A 46 71.89 22.23 17.30
CA GLN A 46 70.64 21.96 18.03
C GLN A 46 69.46 22.79 17.48
N SER A 47 69.72 24.02 17.02
CA SER A 47 68.70 24.87 16.37
C SER A 47 68.40 24.43 14.93
N GLY A 48 69.40 23.95 14.17
CA GLY A 48 69.20 23.39 12.82
C GLY A 48 68.33 22.12 12.79
N VAL A 49 68.56 21.18 13.72
CA VAL A 49 67.73 19.96 13.85
C VAL A 49 66.30 20.27 14.29
N SER A 50 66.11 21.27 15.16
CA SER A 50 64.77 21.68 15.61
C SER A 50 63.94 22.37 14.50
N SER A 51 64.59 23.03 13.55
CA SER A 51 63.94 23.69 12.41
C SER A 51 63.55 22.69 11.34
N VAL A 52 64.42 21.72 11.03
CA VAL A 52 64.08 20.61 10.12
C VAL A 52 62.97 19.75 10.72
N GLY A 53 63.04 19.44 12.02
CA GLY A 53 61.99 18.73 12.74
C GLY A 53 60.62 19.42 12.66
N ARG A 54 60.56 20.75 12.84
CA ARG A 54 59.31 21.55 12.73
C ARG A 54 58.71 21.56 11.33
N PHE A 55 59.52 21.70 10.28
CA PHE A 55 59.04 21.62 8.90
C PHE A 55 58.47 20.23 8.56
N PHE A 56 59.07 19.14 9.07
CA PHE A 56 58.57 17.79 8.86
C PHE A 56 57.31 17.48 9.67
N THR A 57 57.20 17.94 10.93
CA THR A 57 55.98 17.76 11.73
C THR A 57 54.80 18.58 11.17
N GLU A 58 55.02 19.84 10.78
CA GLU A 58 53.97 20.70 10.22
C GLU A 58 53.46 20.19 8.85
N THR A 59 54.34 19.61 8.02
CA THR A 59 53.93 19.04 6.73
C THR A 59 53.14 17.73 6.89
N VAL A 60 53.55 16.85 7.82
CA VAL A 60 52.84 15.58 8.07
C VAL A 60 51.49 15.81 8.74
N ASP A 61 51.39 16.77 9.66
CA ASP A 61 50.12 17.11 10.30
C ASP A 61 49.17 17.81 9.33
N SER A 62 49.66 18.64 8.41
CA SER A 62 48.84 19.25 7.35
C SER A 62 48.28 18.20 6.36
N VAL A 63 49.05 17.16 6.03
CA VAL A 63 48.58 16.06 5.17
C VAL A 63 47.54 15.20 5.89
N ARG A 64 47.69 14.96 7.21
CA ARG A 64 46.67 14.26 8.02
C ARG A 64 45.38 15.06 8.15
N GLN A 65 45.47 16.38 8.36
CA GLN A 65 44.30 17.27 8.44
C GLN A 65 43.52 17.32 7.12
N LEU A 66 44.21 17.30 5.97
CA LEU A 66 43.54 17.22 4.66
C LEU A 66 42.83 15.87 4.42
N GLY A 67 43.40 14.77 4.93
CA GLY A 67 42.75 13.46 4.89
C GLY A 67 41.48 13.43 5.73
N GLN A 68 41.54 13.92 6.98
CA GLN A 68 40.41 14.01 7.89
C GLN A 68 39.31 14.94 7.35
N LEU A 69 39.67 16.11 6.81
CA LEU A 69 38.70 17.04 6.22
C LEU A 69 37.98 16.44 5.01
N ARG A 70 38.65 15.59 4.23
CA ARG A 70 38.03 14.87 3.11
C ARG A 70 37.09 13.77 3.58
N GLU A 71 37.47 13.00 4.60
CA GLU A 71 36.60 11.99 5.22
C GLU A 71 35.35 12.64 5.82
N ASP A 72 35.50 13.77 6.52
CA ASP A 72 34.37 14.53 7.09
C ASP A 72 33.47 15.12 5.99
N TYR A 73 34.06 15.61 4.90
CA TYR A 73 33.30 16.10 3.74
C TYR A 73 32.50 14.98 3.06
N ASP A 74 33.10 13.82 2.84
CA ASP A 74 32.44 12.67 2.23
C ASP A 74 31.33 12.13 3.16
N ALA A 75 31.58 12.07 4.48
CA ALA A 75 30.57 11.69 5.47
C ALA A 75 29.41 12.69 5.56
N LEU A 76 29.69 13.99 5.47
CA LEU A 76 28.66 15.03 5.45
C LEU A 76 27.84 14.97 4.17
N LEU A 77 28.48 14.76 3.02
CA LEU A 77 27.81 14.61 1.73
C LEU A 77 26.86 13.40 1.74
N GLU A 78 27.27 12.29 2.36
CA GLU A 78 26.42 11.11 2.49
C GLU A 78 25.24 11.33 3.45
N ARG A 79 25.43 12.10 4.53
CA ARG A 79 24.33 12.53 5.41
C ARG A 79 23.34 13.44 4.69
N VAL A 80 23.82 14.35 3.84
CA VAL A 80 22.96 15.23 3.05
C VAL A 80 22.14 14.41 2.05
N ARG A 81 22.78 13.50 1.31
CA ARG A 81 22.09 12.60 0.37
C ARG A 81 21.03 11.73 1.05
N SER A 82 21.36 11.15 2.21
CA SER A 82 20.40 10.32 2.94
C SER A 82 19.24 11.15 3.51
N ALA A 83 19.47 12.39 3.93
CA ALA A 83 18.41 13.32 4.32
C ALA A 83 17.51 13.70 3.13
N GLU A 84 18.08 13.97 1.95
CA GLU A 84 17.34 14.27 0.72
C GLU A 84 16.43 13.10 0.30
N VAL A 85 16.92 11.86 0.38
CA VAL A 85 16.10 10.65 0.13
C VAL A 85 14.96 10.53 1.14
N LEU A 86 15.24 10.76 2.43
CA LEU A 86 14.22 10.71 3.48
C LEU A 86 13.14 11.77 3.27
N GLU A 87 13.50 12.99 2.84
CA GLU A 87 12.53 14.04 2.50
C GLU A 87 11.62 13.63 1.35
N GLN A 88 12.18 13.05 0.29
CA GLN A 88 11.40 12.54 -0.86
C GLN A 88 10.42 11.44 -0.42
N ASP A 89 10.86 10.52 0.43
CA ASP A 89 10.01 9.46 0.98
C ASP A 89 8.88 10.04 1.83
N ILE A 90 9.18 11.00 2.72
CA ILE A 90 8.18 11.67 3.54
C ILE A 90 7.15 12.40 2.68
N GLU A 91 7.57 13.11 1.63
CA GLU A 91 6.66 13.77 0.71
C GLU A 91 5.78 12.77 -0.05
N SER A 92 6.34 11.63 -0.47
CA SER A 92 5.58 10.57 -1.14
C SER A 92 4.51 9.98 -0.22
N LEU A 93 4.87 9.73 1.04
CA LEU A 93 3.97 9.21 2.07
C LEU A 93 2.88 10.22 2.44
N ARG A 94 3.21 11.52 2.51
CA ARG A 94 2.22 12.58 2.72
C ARG A 94 1.21 12.65 1.58
N ARG A 95 1.67 12.65 0.33
CA ARG A 95 0.80 12.65 -0.86
C ARG A 95 -0.11 11.43 -0.89
N GLU A 96 0.42 10.26 -0.55
CA GLU A 96 -0.39 9.05 -0.48
C GLU A 96 -1.40 9.11 0.68
N ASN A 97 -1.01 9.62 1.85
CA ASN A 97 -1.93 9.80 2.97
C ASN A 97 -3.06 10.77 2.64
N GLU A 98 -2.75 11.91 1.99
CA GLU A 98 -3.75 12.86 1.51
C GLU A 98 -4.68 12.23 0.47
N ARG A 99 -4.13 11.50 -0.50
CA ARG A 99 -4.92 10.77 -1.49
C ARG A 99 -5.88 9.77 -0.82
N LEU A 100 -5.38 8.98 0.13
CA LEU A 100 -6.18 8.00 0.88
C LEU A 100 -7.26 8.68 1.73
N ARG A 101 -6.94 9.81 2.38
CA ARG A 101 -7.93 10.63 3.10
C ARG A 101 -9.01 11.16 2.17
N ASN A 102 -8.64 11.70 1.01
CA ASN A 102 -9.62 12.19 0.03
C ASN A 102 -10.53 11.06 -0.48
N VAL A 103 -9.99 9.86 -0.69
CA VAL A 103 -10.80 8.68 -1.05
C VAL A 103 -11.72 8.26 0.09
N LEU A 104 -11.26 8.33 1.35
CA LEU A 104 -12.07 8.02 2.53
C LEU A 104 -13.19 9.04 2.72
N ASP A 105 -12.88 10.34 2.67
CA ASP A 105 -13.86 11.43 2.77
C ASP A 105 -14.90 11.35 1.64
N PHE A 106 -14.46 10.99 0.42
CA PHE A 106 -15.37 10.71 -0.69
C PHE A 106 -16.26 9.48 -0.43
N SER A 107 -15.72 8.42 0.18
CA SER A 107 -16.50 7.24 0.56
C SER A 107 -17.50 7.54 1.68
N GLU A 108 -17.15 8.37 2.65
CA GLU A 108 -18.03 8.79 3.75
C GLU A 108 -19.16 9.74 3.29
N SER A 109 -19.04 10.33 2.09
CA SER A 109 -20.09 11.17 1.50
C SER A 109 -21.33 10.39 1.04
N PHE A 110 -21.22 9.05 0.91
CA PHE A 110 -22.35 8.16 0.64
C PHE A 110 -22.85 7.53 1.94
N ARG A 111 -23.35 8.35 2.87
CA ARG A 111 -24.12 7.78 3.99
C ARG A 111 -25.41 7.22 3.43
N TYR A 112 -25.71 5.99 3.82
CA TYR A 112 -26.93 5.30 3.47
C TYR A 112 -27.85 5.28 4.68
N GLU A 113 -29.04 5.86 4.54
CA GLU A 113 -30.08 5.77 5.54
C GLU A 113 -30.78 4.41 5.43
N HIS A 114 -31.04 3.79 6.58
CA HIS A 114 -31.74 2.52 6.69
C HIS A 114 -33.14 2.75 7.25
N ILE A 115 -34.15 2.63 6.41
CA ILE A 115 -35.54 2.82 6.82
C ILE A 115 -36.11 1.47 7.28
N PRO A 116 -36.41 1.31 8.59
CA PRO A 116 -36.94 0.06 9.11
C PRO A 116 -38.37 -0.16 8.62
N ALA A 117 -38.64 -1.35 8.10
CA ALA A 117 -39.91 -1.76 7.56
C ALA A 117 -40.28 -3.16 8.08
N ARG A 118 -41.56 -3.34 8.44
CA ARG A 118 -42.10 -4.65 8.85
C ARG A 118 -42.73 -5.33 7.65
N ILE A 119 -42.51 -6.63 7.52
CA ILE A 119 -43.20 -7.47 6.54
C ILE A 119 -44.66 -7.64 6.97
N VAL A 120 -45.59 -7.24 6.09
CA VAL A 120 -47.05 -7.32 6.33
C VAL A 120 -47.75 -8.27 5.37
N GLY A 121 -47.07 -8.71 4.32
CA GLY A 121 -47.61 -9.68 3.38
C GLY A 121 -46.51 -10.46 2.71
N ARG A 122 -46.80 -11.73 2.47
CA ARG A 122 -46.05 -12.59 1.56
C ARG A 122 -47.07 -13.17 0.61
N ASP A 123 -46.82 -13.12 -0.69
CA ASP A 123 -47.69 -13.81 -1.63
C ASP A 123 -47.41 -15.32 -1.55
N PRO A 124 -48.34 -16.14 -1.02
CA PRO A 124 -48.15 -17.59 -0.91
C PRO A 124 -48.48 -18.33 -2.21
N GLN A 125 -49.08 -17.66 -3.21
CA GLN A 125 -49.46 -18.24 -4.49
C GLN A 125 -48.34 -18.12 -5.53
N SER A 126 -47.43 -17.16 -5.36
CA SER A 126 -46.20 -17.09 -6.15
C SER A 126 -45.16 -18.08 -5.58
N LEU A 127 -44.70 -19.03 -6.40
CA LEU A 127 -43.51 -19.85 -6.11
C LEU A 127 -42.28 -18.99 -5.80
N PHE A 128 -42.30 -17.72 -6.22
CA PHE A 128 -41.27 -16.72 -6.00
C PHE A 128 -41.86 -15.56 -5.18
N ALA A 129 -41.96 -15.77 -3.88
CA ALA A 129 -42.73 -14.94 -2.95
C ALA A 129 -42.30 -13.47 -2.95
N THR A 130 -43.10 -12.59 -3.54
CA THR A 130 -42.93 -11.13 -3.39
C THR A 130 -43.26 -10.74 -1.95
N ILE A 131 -42.47 -9.84 -1.37
CA ILE A 131 -42.62 -9.40 0.01
C ILE A 131 -43.31 -8.03 0.03
N THR A 132 -44.35 -7.87 0.85
CA THR A 132 -45.01 -6.57 1.06
C THR A 132 -44.60 -5.99 2.40
N ILE A 133 -44.17 -4.72 2.41
CA ILE A 133 -43.71 -4.00 3.61
C ILE A 133 -44.65 -2.84 3.98
N ASN A 134 -44.73 -2.50 5.27
CA ASN A 134 -45.58 -1.41 5.81
C ASN A 134 -44.98 0.01 5.67
N ARG A 135 -44.18 0.22 4.62
CA ARG A 135 -43.55 1.49 4.30
C ARG A 135 -43.77 1.77 2.83
N GLY A 136 -43.91 3.04 2.49
CA GLY A 136 -44.26 3.53 1.16
C GLY A 136 -43.65 4.91 0.90
N SER A 137 -44.13 5.60 -0.12
CA SER A 137 -43.60 6.92 -0.49
C SER A 137 -43.72 7.97 0.63
N GLN A 138 -44.76 7.87 1.48
CA GLN A 138 -44.90 8.74 2.67
C GLN A 138 -43.79 8.54 3.72
N HIS A 139 -43.06 7.44 3.61
CA HIS A 139 -41.92 7.11 4.47
C HIS A 139 -40.60 7.28 3.71
N GLY A 140 -40.60 7.98 2.57
CA GLY A 140 -39.42 8.19 1.73
C GLY A 140 -39.09 7.06 0.75
N ILE A 141 -39.79 5.91 0.78
CA ILE A 141 -39.45 4.77 -0.10
C ILE A 141 -39.57 5.13 -1.58
N GLN A 142 -38.53 4.80 -2.33
CA GLN A 142 -38.47 4.97 -3.77
C GLN A 142 -38.45 3.62 -4.49
N ARG A 143 -38.82 3.66 -5.77
CA ARG A 143 -38.70 2.50 -6.65
C ARG A 143 -37.21 2.18 -6.81
N ASP A 144 -36.91 0.90 -6.95
CA ASP A 144 -35.56 0.36 -7.13
C ASP A 144 -34.63 0.52 -5.91
N SER A 145 -35.12 1.05 -4.78
CA SER A 145 -34.37 1.08 -3.52
C SER A 145 -33.95 -0.33 -3.08
N PRO A 146 -32.68 -0.55 -2.73
CA PRO A 146 -32.21 -1.81 -2.17
C PRO A 146 -32.86 -2.13 -0.84
N VAL A 147 -33.06 -3.41 -0.58
CA VAL A 147 -33.63 -3.91 0.67
C VAL A 147 -32.68 -4.95 1.25
N VAL A 148 -32.33 -4.75 2.51
CA VAL A 148 -31.45 -5.63 3.28
C VAL A 148 -32.15 -6.13 4.54
N ALA A 149 -31.62 -7.21 5.09
CA ALA A 149 -31.99 -7.71 6.41
C ALA A 149 -30.74 -8.04 7.21
N VAL A 150 -30.83 -7.91 8.53
CA VAL A 150 -29.79 -8.37 9.44
C VAL A 150 -30.25 -9.69 10.05
N GLN A 151 -29.55 -10.77 9.72
CA GLN A 151 -29.79 -12.10 10.26
C GLN A 151 -28.46 -12.66 10.79
N GLU A 152 -28.46 -13.18 12.02
CA GLU A 152 -27.25 -13.72 12.67
C GLU A 152 -26.07 -12.73 12.71
N GLY A 153 -26.37 -11.42 12.78
CA GLY A 153 -25.37 -10.35 12.80
C GLY A 153 -24.80 -9.95 11.43
N LEU A 154 -25.32 -10.52 10.34
CA LEU A 154 -24.87 -10.24 8.97
C LEU A 154 -25.93 -9.44 8.21
N GLU A 155 -25.55 -8.28 7.69
CA GLU A 155 -26.38 -7.52 6.75
C GLU A 155 -26.33 -8.17 5.37
N SER A 156 -27.48 -8.65 4.91
CA SER A 156 -27.61 -9.43 3.68
C SER A 156 -28.68 -8.84 2.77
N LEU A 157 -28.42 -8.89 1.47
CA LEU A 157 -29.31 -8.43 0.43
C LEU A 157 -30.57 -9.31 0.38
N VAL A 158 -31.72 -8.68 0.58
CA VAL A 158 -33.01 -9.32 0.39
C VAL A 158 -33.49 -9.13 -1.04
N GLY A 159 -33.30 -7.94 -1.61
CA GLY A 159 -33.72 -7.63 -2.98
C GLY A 159 -33.88 -6.14 -3.21
N ARG A 160 -34.90 -5.75 -3.97
CA ARG A 160 -35.20 -4.33 -4.25
C ARG A 160 -36.70 -4.05 -4.25
N VAL A 161 -37.06 -2.80 -4.01
CA VAL A 161 -38.43 -2.31 -4.15
C VAL A 161 -38.80 -2.23 -5.64
N VAL A 162 -39.90 -2.87 -6.04
CA VAL A 162 -40.38 -2.85 -7.43
C VAL A 162 -41.65 -2.04 -7.62
N GLU A 163 -42.47 -1.91 -6.57
CA GLU A 163 -43.68 -1.10 -6.55
C GLU A 163 -43.77 -0.32 -5.23
N VAL A 164 -44.16 0.95 -5.32
CA VAL A 164 -44.31 1.84 -4.18
C VAL A 164 -45.73 2.39 -4.15
N GLY A 165 -46.46 2.07 -3.09
CA GLY A 165 -47.71 2.74 -2.74
C GLY A 165 -47.48 3.82 -1.68
N ALA A 166 -48.54 4.52 -1.29
CA ALA A 166 -48.44 5.60 -0.28
C ALA A 166 -47.91 5.10 1.08
N PHE A 167 -48.42 3.96 1.56
CA PHE A 167 -48.12 3.42 2.90
C PHE A 167 -47.52 2.01 2.88
N SER A 168 -47.43 1.38 1.71
CA SER A 168 -46.90 0.03 1.55
C SER A 168 -46.13 -0.11 0.24
N SER A 169 -45.16 -1.00 0.19
CA SER A 169 -44.34 -1.26 -1.01
C SER A 169 -44.15 -2.76 -1.22
N ARG A 170 -43.90 -3.16 -2.46
CA ARG A 170 -43.55 -4.53 -2.82
C ARG A 170 -42.07 -4.66 -3.12
N VAL A 171 -41.46 -5.68 -2.54
CA VAL A 171 -40.04 -6.02 -2.65
C VAL A 171 -39.93 -7.31 -3.46
N GLN A 172 -39.18 -7.23 -4.56
CA GLN A 172 -38.76 -8.39 -5.35
C GLN A 172 -37.50 -8.96 -4.72
N PRO A 173 -37.51 -10.20 -4.22
CA PRO A 173 -36.33 -10.80 -3.63
C PRO A 173 -35.22 -11.08 -4.64
N VAL A 174 -33.97 -11.16 -4.18
CA VAL A 174 -32.80 -11.57 -4.98
C VAL A 174 -32.94 -13.00 -5.53
N THR A 175 -33.73 -13.84 -4.85
CA THR A 175 -33.96 -15.23 -5.25
C THR A 175 -35.01 -15.40 -6.34
N GLN A 176 -35.83 -14.38 -6.62
CA GLN A 176 -36.90 -14.47 -7.61
C GLN A 176 -36.35 -14.43 -9.05
N PRO A 177 -36.87 -15.26 -9.98
CA PRO A 177 -36.51 -15.17 -11.39
C PRO A 177 -36.75 -13.77 -11.96
N GLY A 178 -35.79 -13.27 -12.72
CA GLY A 178 -35.80 -11.90 -13.24
C GLY A 178 -35.24 -10.85 -12.26
N SER A 179 -34.79 -11.26 -11.07
CA SER A 179 -33.96 -10.43 -10.20
C SER A 179 -32.51 -10.52 -10.65
N PHE A 180 -31.89 -9.36 -10.88
CA PHE A 180 -30.51 -9.25 -11.34
C PHE A 180 -29.76 -8.24 -10.47
N VAL A 181 -28.59 -8.64 -10.00
CA VAL A 181 -27.74 -7.83 -9.12
C VAL A 181 -26.32 -7.92 -9.62
N SER A 182 -25.69 -6.76 -9.88
CA SER A 182 -24.26 -6.76 -10.16
C SER A 182 -23.50 -7.17 -8.91
N ALA A 183 -22.75 -8.25 -9.02
CA ALA A 183 -22.15 -8.94 -7.89
C ALA A 183 -20.69 -9.25 -8.16
N MET A 184 -19.97 -9.61 -7.11
CA MET A 184 -18.56 -9.88 -7.16
C MET A 184 -18.20 -10.88 -6.06
N ILE A 185 -17.22 -11.72 -6.34
CA ILE A 185 -16.61 -12.60 -5.35
C ILE A 185 -15.69 -11.76 -4.47
N SER A 186 -15.92 -11.74 -3.16
CA SER A 186 -15.23 -10.85 -2.23
C SER A 186 -13.72 -11.08 -2.23
N GLU A 187 -13.31 -12.35 -2.26
CA GLU A 187 -11.94 -12.80 -2.13
C GLU A 187 -11.13 -12.57 -3.42
N SER A 188 -11.65 -13.01 -4.57
CA SER A 188 -10.94 -12.92 -5.86
C SER A 188 -11.28 -11.67 -6.68
N ARG A 189 -12.25 -10.88 -6.24
CA ARG A 189 -12.73 -9.64 -6.90
C ARG A 189 -13.28 -9.84 -8.32
N HIS A 190 -13.53 -11.08 -8.73
CA HIS A 190 -14.15 -11.39 -10.01
C HIS A 190 -15.62 -10.93 -10.02
N GLN A 191 -15.96 -10.14 -11.03
CA GLN A 191 -17.31 -9.59 -11.19
C GLN A 191 -18.20 -10.54 -11.99
N GLY A 192 -19.49 -10.50 -11.69
CA GLY A 192 -20.52 -11.27 -12.40
C GLY A 192 -21.91 -10.69 -12.16
N LEU A 193 -22.91 -11.42 -12.63
CA LEU A 193 -24.32 -11.08 -12.46
C LEU A 193 -24.98 -12.14 -11.59
N ALA A 194 -25.39 -11.76 -10.39
CA ALA A 194 -26.22 -12.61 -9.54
C ALA A 194 -27.66 -12.58 -10.06
N ALA A 195 -28.14 -13.72 -10.53
CA ALA A 195 -29.48 -13.92 -11.08
C ALA A 195 -30.29 -14.82 -10.14
N GLY A 196 -31.51 -14.40 -9.80
CA GLY A 196 -32.43 -15.23 -9.05
C GLY A 196 -32.90 -16.44 -9.88
N THR A 197 -32.84 -17.64 -9.30
CA THR A 197 -33.23 -18.89 -9.97
C THR A 197 -34.62 -19.36 -9.57
N GLY A 198 -35.15 -18.84 -8.46
CA GLY A 198 -36.47 -19.14 -7.95
C GLY A 198 -36.65 -20.52 -7.32
N SER A 199 -35.63 -21.38 -7.33
CA SER A 199 -35.76 -22.78 -6.92
C SER A 199 -34.58 -23.27 -6.10
N GLY A 200 -34.88 -24.05 -5.06
CA GLY A 200 -33.90 -24.83 -4.28
C GLY A 200 -33.15 -24.07 -3.19
N VAL A 201 -32.19 -24.77 -2.57
CA VAL A 201 -31.28 -24.23 -1.53
C VAL A 201 -30.36 -23.15 -2.09
N TYR A 202 -30.15 -23.16 -3.41
CA TYR A 202 -29.27 -22.27 -4.17
C TYR A 202 -30.12 -21.31 -4.99
N GLY A 203 -30.88 -20.46 -4.30
CA GLY A 203 -31.87 -19.55 -4.91
C GLY A 203 -31.26 -18.43 -5.77
N VAL A 204 -29.93 -18.38 -5.91
CA VAL A 204 -29.19 -17.40 -6.72
C VAL A 204 -28.10 -18.12 -7.50
N GLU A 205 -27.82 -17.64 -8.70
CA GLU A 205 -26.72 -18.11 -9.54
C GLU A 205 -25.88 -16.92 -10.01
N LEU A 206 -24.57 -16.98 -9.79
CA LEU A 206 -23.63 -15.97 -10.26
C LEU A 206 -23.13 -16.36 -11.64
N ARG A 207 -23.44 -15.53 -12.63
CA ARG A 207 -23.16 -15.75 -14.07
C ARG A 207 -22.13 -14.76 -14.59
N HIS A 208 -21.67 -15.00 -15.82
CA HIS A 208 -20.77 -14.12 -16.57
C HIS A 208 -19.36 -13.96 -15.99
N ILE A 209 -18.91 -14.93 -15.21
CA ILE A 209 -17.52 -14.98 -14.75
C ILE A 209 -16.68 -15.67 -15.83
N PRO A 210 -15.51 -15.15 -16.24
CA PRO A 210 -14.67 -15.78 -17.26
C PRO A 210 -14.17 -17.15 -16.80
N GLN A 211 -14.08 -18.12 -17.73
CA GLN A 211 -13.55 -19.46 -17.40
C GLN A 211 -12.13 -19.44 -16.83
N SER A 212 -11.29 -18.47 -17.20
CA SER A 212 -9.93 -18.32 -16.66
C SER A 212 -9.90 -18.05 -15.16
N ALA A 213 -11.02 -17.63 -14.56
CA ALA A 213 -11.14 -17.36 -13.12
C ALA A 213 -11.39 -18.62 -12.28
N ALA A 214 -11.58 -19.79 -12.89
CA ALA A 214 -11.98 -21.00 -12.18
C ALA A 214 -11.00 -21.36 -11.04
N ASP A 215 -9.70 -21.18 -11.27
CA ASP A 215 -8.65 -21.52 -10.31
C ASP A 215 -8.62 -20.56 -9.10
N ASP A 216 -9.18 -19.35 -9.23
CA ASP A 216 -9.25 -18.33 -8.18
C ASP A 216 -10.52 -18.45 -7.31
N ILE A 217 -11.44 -19.35 -7.67
CA ILE A 217 -12.75 -19.48 -7.02
C ILE A 217 -12.77 -20.67 -6.09
N VAL A 218 -12.92 -20.39 -4.80
CA VAL A 218 -12.96 -21.41 -3.75
C VAL A 218 -14.41 -21.73 -3.38
N HIS A 219 -14.69 -23.01 -3.10
CA HIS A 219 -15.98 -23.40 -2.51
C HIS A 219 -16.22 -22.66 -1.19
N GLY A 220 -17.40 -22.08 -1.03
CA GLY A 220 -17.76 -21.27 0.14
C GLY A 220 -17.36 -19.80 0.04
N ALA A 221 -16.72 -19.37 -1.06
CA ALA A 221 -16.38 -17.97 -1.30
C ALA A 221 -17.61 -17.05 -1.22
N THR A 222 -17.38 -15.84 -0.72
CA THR A 222 -18.43 -14.89 -0.39
C THR A 222 -18.80 -14.06 -1.61
N VAL A 223 -20.08 -13.97 -1.92
CA VAL A 223 -20.60 -13.12 -2.99
C VAL A 223 -21.21 -11.86 -2.38
N VAL A 224 -20.77 -10.71 -2.87
CA VAL A 224 -21.23 -9.38 -2.44
C VAL A 224 -21.72 -8.56 -3.63
N THR A 225 -22.49 -7.51 -3.39
CA THR A 225 -22.83 -6.50 -4.41
C THR A 225 -21.56 -5.78 -4.88
N SER A 226 -21.42 -5.59 -6.18
CA SER A 226 -20.22 -4.96 -6.78
C SER A 226 -20.25 -3.43 -6.72
N GLY A 227 -21.43 -2.82 -6.59
CA GLY A 227 -21.65 -1.38 -6.75
C GLY A 227 -21.70 -0.91 -8.21
N LEU A 228 -21.44 -1.80 -9.17
CA LEU A 228 -21.45 -1.46 -10.59
C LEU A 228 -22.89 -1.19 -11.06
N GLN A 229 -23.09 -0.11 -11.82
CA GLN A 229 -24.40 0.33 -12.34
C GLN A 229 -25.41 0.86 -11.29
N SER A 230 -24.94 1.27 -10.11
CA SER A 230 -25.56 2.21 -9.14
C SER A 230 -26.86 1.84 -8.43
N LEU A 231 -27.50 0.69 -8.71
CA LEU A 231 -28.73 0.32 -7.99
C LEU A 231 -28.46 -0.13 -6.55
N TYR A 232 -27.37 -0.85 -6.30
CA TYR A 232 -27.03 -1.40 -5.00
C TYR A 232 -25.72 -0.80 -4.49
N PRO A 233 -25.63 -0.37 -3.22
CA PRO A 233 -24.36 -0.07 -2.57
C PRO A 233 -23.38 -1.23 -2.74
N GLN A 234 -22.09 -0.93 -2.84
CA GLN A 234 -21.06 -1.95 -2.89
C GLN A 234 -20.91 -2.64 -1.52
N GLY A 235 -20.70 -3.96 -1.53
CA GLY A 235 -20.27 -4.73 -0.35
C GLY A 235 -21.38 -5.37 0.48
N ILE A 236 -22.64 -5.31 0.05
CA ILE A 236 -23.75 -6.00 0.72
C ILE A 236 -23.65 -7.50 0.46
N LEU A 237 -23.75 -8.33 1.49
CA LEU A 237 -23.66 -9.78 1.38
C LEU A 237 -24.84 -10.35 0.59
N ILE A 238 -24.57 -11.24 -0.37
CA ILE A 238 -25.61 -11.96 -1.11
C ILE A 238 -25.67 -13.41 -0.63
N GLY A 239 -24.53 -14.12 -0.68
CA GLY A 239 -24.48 -15.54 -0.36
C GLY A 239 -23.10 -16.16 -0.47
N ARG A 240 -23.04 -17.50 -0.44
CA ARG A 240 -21.80 -18.28 -0.61
C ARG A 240 -21.86 -19.17 -1.84
N VAL A 241 -20.77 -19.18 -2.60
CA VAL A 241 -20.56 -20.11 -3.73
C VAL A 241 -20.59 -21.55 -3.22
N GLN A 242 -21.35 -22.42 -3.89
CA GLN A 242 -21.50 -23.84 -3.53
C GLN A 242 -20.80 -24.78 -4.50
N GLY A 243 -20.30 -24.25 -5.62
CA GLY A 243 -19.59 -25.01 -6.63
C GLY A 243 -19.39 -24.21 -7.89
N ILE A 244 -18.69 -24.81 -8.84
CA ILE A 244 -18.43 -24.24 -10.16
C ILE A 244 -19.13 -25.16 -11.17
N GLN A 245 -20.03 -24.58 -11.97
CA GLN A 245 -20.57 -25.24 -13.15
C GLN A 245 -19.89 -24.62 -14.37
N SER A 246 -19.18 -25.48 -15.11
CA SER A 246 -18.53 -25.11 -16.36
C SER A 246 -19.07 -25.99 -17.47
N HIS A 247 -19.49 -25.36 -18.56
CA HIS A 247 -19.92 -26.04 -19.77
C HIS A 247 -18.84 -25.89 -20.86
N PRO A 248 -18.45 -26.96 -21.56
CA PRO A 248 -17.35 -26.93 -22.55
C PRO A 248 -17.52 -25.90 -23.67
N PHE A 249 -18.75 -25.45 -23.92
CA PHE A 249 -19.10 -24.53 -25.00
C PHE A 249 -19.49 -23.13 -24.51
N GLU A 250 -19.47 -22.87 -23.20
CA GLU A 250 -19.76 -21.54 -22.65
C GLU A 250 -18.47 -20.85 -22.21
N PRO A 251 -18.20 -19.61 -22.67
CA PRO A 251 -16.98 -18.88 -22.28
C PRO A 251 -17.01 -18.40 -20.81
N THR A 252 -18.13 -18.62 -20.11
CA THR A 252 -18.37 -18.15 -18.76
C THR A 252 -18.76 -19.28 -17.81
N LEU A 253 -18.40 -19.13 -16.55
CA LEU A 253 -18.80 -20.00 -15.46
C LEU A 253 -20.17 -19.60 -14.92
N GLN A 254 -20.88 -20.60 -14.40
CA GLN A 254 -22.10 -20.43 -13.62
C GLN A 254 -21.85 -20.98 -12.22
N LEU A 255 -22.04 -20.15 -11.19
CA LEU A 255 -21.77 -20.54 -9.82
C LEU A 255 -23.07 -20.54 -9.03
N PRO A 256 -23.55 -21.69 -8.56
CA PRO A 256 -24.67 -21.74 -7.62
C PRO A 256 -24.30 -21.03 -6.32
N VAL A 257 -25.15 -20.11 -5.88
CA VAL A 257 -24.95 -19.31 -4.67
C VAL A 257 -26.08 -19.62 -3.69
N ARG A 258 -25.70 -19.98 -2.47
CA ARG A 258 -26.63 -20.09 -1.34
C ARG A 258 -26.76 -18.73 -0.67
N PRO A 259 -27.94 -18.08 -0.67
CA PRO A 259 -28.13 -16.81 0.01
C PRO A 259 -27.84 -16.89 1.51
N PHE A 260 -27.31 -15.82 2.10
CA PHE A 260 -27.17 -15.73 3.56
C PHE A 260 -28.50 -15.55 4.26
N VAL A 261 -29.45 -14.89 3.61
CA VAL A 261 -30.74 -14.55 4.18
C VAL A 261 -31.77 -15.66 3.95
N ASP A 262 -32.48 -16.04 5.02
CA ASP A 262 -33.63 -16.93 4.93
C ASP A 262 -34.92 -16.09 4.98
N LEU A 263 -35.47 -15.80 3.79
CA LEU A 263 -36.66 -14.96 3.62
C LEU A 263 -37.89 -15.48 4.39
N SER A 264 -37.94 -16.77 4.69
CA SER A 264 -39.05 -17.43 5.39
C SER A 264 -39.13 -17.02 6.86
N ARG A 265 -37.99 -16.65 7.46
CA ARG A 265 -37.85 -16.35 8.89
C ARG A 265 -37.77 -14.85 9.20
N LEU A 266 -37.80 -13.99 8.18
CA LEU A 266 -37.71 -12.55 8.36
C LEU A 266 -39.02 -11.95 8.91
N GLU A 267 -38.91 -10.93 9.75
CA GLU A 267 -40.06 -10.12 10.17
C GLU A 267 -39.87 -8.64 9.85
N TYR A 268 -38.62 -8.19 9.88
CA TYR A 268 -38.21 -6.82 9.65
C TYR A 268 -37.15 -6.77 8.55
N LEU A 269 -37.20 -5.69 7.78
CA LEU A 269 -36.31 -5.35 6.68
C LEU A 269 -35.86 -3.90 6.82
N PHE A 270 -34.79 -3.55 6.14
CA PHE A 270 -34.30 -2.18 6.04
C PHE A 270 -34.22 -1.80 4.58
N VAL A 271 -34.83 -0.67 4.23
CA VAL A 271 -34.73 -0.10 2.89
C VAL A 271 -33.59 0.89 2.89
N ILE A 272 -32.63 0.69 2.01
CA ILE A 272 -31.45 1.55 1.88
C ILE A 272 -31.78 2.72 0.97
N GLN A 273 -31.44 3.93 1.42
CA GLN A 273 -31.54 5.14 0.62
C GLN A 273 -30.26 5.97 0.71
N PRO A 274 -29.84 6.62 -0.37
CA PRO A 274 -28.79 7.62 -0.28
C PRO A 274 -29.28 8.81 0.57
N GLU A 275 -28.47 9.22 1.54
CA GLU A 275 -28.73 10.39 2.38
C GLU A 275 -28.92 11.62 1.47
N GLY A 276 -30.06 12.32 1.60
CA GLY A 276 -30.39 13.50 0.79
C GLY A 276 -31.29 13.27 -0.43
N SER A 277 -31.82 12.06 -0.67
CA SER A 277 -32.82 11.84 -1.73
C SER A 277 -34.25 12.27 -1.36
N GLN A 278 -34.39 13.45 -0.75
CA GLN A 278 -35.69 14.11 -0.66
C GLN A 278 -35.93 14.87 -1.97
N ILE A 279 -36.91 14.42 -2.75
CA ILE A 279 -37.55 15.20 -3.82
C ILE A 279 -39.00 15.43 -3.39
#